data_AF-A0A956QTV2-F1
#
_entry.id   AF-A0A956QTV2-F1
#
_cell.length_a   1.000
_cell.length_b   1.000
_cell.length_c   1.000
_cell.angle_alpha   90.00
_cell.angle_beta   90.00
_cell.angle_gamma   90.00
#
_symmetry.space_group_name_H-M   'P 1'
#
loop_
_entity.id
_entity.type
_entity.pdbx_description
1 polymer ?
#
loop_
_entity_poly.entity_id
_entity_poly.type
_entity_poly.pdbx_seq_one_letter_code
_entity_poly.pdbx_strand_id
1 'polypeptide(L)'
;MKSSERPTKKTTSKRLIAAAAGALILALTAGTGYLWWTTTPQFALTQIRDSIKSRDPKTFNQFVDVAQVVTCFTDEVIFSPAERTRNLTRFQRAVGLGAFRIAKVSIDNALIFQIQKWISEKPVDPSSIELESEQPGSPDQAEVPENAPISSILRDELKLEKERLKERTYRKMVEYAATQPDTLVHRIFVAPEGGHRNTVRKIFRDYGFQKKNLKKVDLNMVGEKCLCTLHFDCPVSGRLVPVTFELLRDNTSPLSRFRVTRLIRANETFAAAGEDADQQVQGLVAHGLAGVTFSGVLKETKSIFMRVTDRAANALEDR
;
A
#
# COMPACT_ATOMS: atom_id res chain seq x y z
N MET A 1 -10.32 -78.84 -48.54
CA MET A 1 -9.51 -77.62 -48.79
C MET A 1 -10.31 -76.42 -48.30
N LYS A 2 -9.92 -75.83 -47.14
CA LYS A 2 -10.53 -74.58 -46.63
C LYS A 2 -9.60 -73.42 -47.02
N SER A 3 -10.09 -72.54 -47.89
CA SER A 3 -9.36 -71.36 -48.33
C SER A 3 -9.28 -70.35 -47.20
N SER A 4 -8.06 -70.02 -46.78
CA SER A 4 -7.77 -69.05 -45.73
C SER A 4 -7.78 -67.65 -46.33
N GLU A 5 -8.90 -66.95 -46.23
CA GLU A 5 -9.00 -65.53 -46.58
C GLU A 5 -8.20 -64.70 -45.57
N ARG A 6 -7.07 -64.15 -46.02
CA ARG A 6 -6.26 -63.24 -45.21
C ARG A 6 -7.01 -61.91 -45.05
N PRO A 7 -7.28 -61.44 -43.83
CA PRO A 7 -7.94 -60.16 -43.61
C PRO A 7 -7.06 -59.01 -44.14
N THR A 8 -7.67 -58.17 -44.97
CA THR A 8 -7.05 -57.02 -45.63
C THR A 8 -6.73 -55.92 -44.61
N LYS A 9 -5.49 -55.89 -44.10
CA LYS A 9 -4.95 -54.94 -43.10
C LYS A 9 -5.02 -53.43 -43.44
N LYS A 10 -5.58 -53.00 -44.57
CA LYS A 10 -5.47 -51.60 -45.07
C LYS A 10 -6.50 -50.61 -44.51
N THR A 11 -7.60 -51.05 -43.91
CA THR A 11 -8.68 -50.13 -43.45
C THR A 11 -8.50 -49.62 -42.02
N THR A 12 -7.77 -50.34 -41.17
CA THR A 12 -7.53 -49.95 -39.77
C THR A 12 -6.54 -48.80 -39.63
N SER A 13 -5.53 -48.69 -40.50
CA SER A 13 -4.53 -47.61 -40.43
C SER A 13 -5.11 -46.22 -40.71
N LYS A 14 -6.03 -46.08 -41.66
CA LYS A 14 -6.67 -44.79 -41.98
C LYS A 14 -7.52 -44.25 -40.83
N ARG A 15 -8.22 -45.15 -40.10
CA ARG A 15 -9.03 -44.77 -38.93
C ARG A 15 -8.16 -44.33 -37.75
N LEU A 16 -7.02 -45.00 -37.53
CA LEU A 16 -6.05 -44.60 -36.50
C LEU A 16 -5.42 -43.23 -36.81
N ILE A 17 -5.05 -42.97 -38.07
CA ILE A 17 -4.50 -41.67 -38.47
C ILE A 17 -5.54 -40.55 -38.29
N ALA A 18 -6.79 -40.78 -38.71
CA ALA A 18 -7.86 -39.80 -38.53
C ALA A 18 -8.16 -39.53 -37.04
N ALA A 19 -8.19 -40.57 -36.20
CA ALA A 19 -8.38 -40.43 -34.77
C ALA A 19 -7.22 -39.67 -34.09
N ALA A 20 -5.97 -39.98 -34.46
CA ALA A 20 -4.79 -39.28 -33.96
C ALA A 20 -4.78 -37.81 -34.38
N ALA A 21 -5.12 -37.51 -35.64
CA ALA A 21 -5.24 -36.14 -36.14
C ALA A 21 -6.35 -35.38 -35.40
N GLY A 22 -7.51 -36.00 -35.18
CA GLY A 22 -8.62 -35.41 -34.42
C GLY A 22 -8.22 -35.10 -32.97
N ALA A 23 -7.54 -36.03 -32.30
CA ALA A 23 -7.04 -35.84 -30.94
C ALA A 23 -5.99 -34.72 -30.86
N LEU A 24 -5.10 -34.62 -31.86
CA LEU A 24 -4.11 -33.55 -31.93
C LEU A 24 -4.76 -32.17 -32.12
N ILE A 25 -5.75 -32.06 -32.99
CA ILE A 25 -6.48 -30.80 -33.20
C ILE A 25 -7.20 -30.36 -31.92
N LEU A 26 -7.88 -31.30 -31.24
CA LEU A 26 -8.54 -31.02 -29.96
C LEU A 26 -7.56 -30.59 -28.87
N ALA A 27 -6.38 -31.22 -28.81
CA ALA A 27 -5.33 -30.84 -27.87
C ALA A 27 -4.80 -29.43 -28.17
N LEU A 28 -4.61 -29.09 -29.44
CA LEU A 28 -4.15 -27.76 -29.86
C LEU A 28 -5.19 -26.68 -29.58
N THR A 29 -6.48 -26.93 -29.84
CA THR A 29 -7.56 -25.95 -29.55
C THR A 29 -7.78 -25.75 -28.06
N ALA A 30 -7.72 -26.83 -27.27
CA ALA A 30 -7.76 -26.73 -25.81
C ALA A 30 -6.53 -25.97 -25.26
N GLY A 31 -5.35 -26.24 -25.81
CA GLY A 31 -4.11 -25.56 -25.43
C GLY A 31 -4.13 -24.06 -25.73
N THR A 32 -4.53 -23.66 -26.94
CA THR A 32 -4.62 -22.23 -27.32
C THR A 32 -5.73 -21.51 -26.56
N GLY A 33 -6.86 -22.17 -26.32
CA GLY A 33 -7.95 -21.62 -25.51
C GLY A 33 -7.53 -21.37 -24.06
N TYR A 34 -6.79 -22.31 -23.45
CA TYR A 34 -6.23 -22.13 -22.12
C TYR A 34 -5.23 -20.97 -22.06
N LEU A 35 -4.29 -20.92 -23.02
CA LEU A 35 -3.32 -19.81 -23.10
C LEU A 35 -4.02 -18.46 -23.23
N TRP A 36 -5.02 -18.34 -24.08
CA TRP A 36 -5.81 -17.11 -24.21
C TRP A 36 -6.53 -16.76 -22.89
N TRP A 37 -7.15 -17.73 -22.22
CA TRP A 37 -7.81 -17.50 -20.92
C TRP A 37 -6.85 -16.96 -19.85
N THR A 38 -5.61 -17.45 -19.81
CA THR A 38 -4.59 -16.96 -18.86
C THR A 38 -4.20 -15.49 -19.07
N THR A 39 -4.52 -14.91 -20.24
CA THR A 39 -4.28 -13.50 -20.53
C THR A 39 -5.44 -12.58 -20.12
N THR A 40 -6.54 -13.13 -19.59
CA THR A 40 -7.74 -12.34 -19.21
C THR A 40 -7.63 -11.73 -17.80
N PRO A 41 -8.26 -10.58 -17.52
CA PRO A 41 -8.28 -10.00 -16.17
C PRO A 41 -9.03 -10.91 -15.16
N GLN A 42 -10.04 -11.66 -15.62
CA GLN A 42 -10.75 -12.64 -14.78
C GLN A 42 -9.82 -13.73 -14.25
N PHE A 43 -8.86 -14.18 -15.07
CA PHE A 43 -7.85 -15.15 -14.65
C PHE A 43 -6.98 -14.57 -13.53
N ALA A 44 -6.47 -13.35 -13.68
CA ALA A 44 -5.68 -12.68 -12.65
C ALA A 44 -6.43 -12.59 -11.31
N LEU A 45 -7.69 -12.15 -11.32
CA LEU A 45 -8.52 -12.09 -10.11
C LEU A 45 -8.75 -13.47 -9.47
N THR A 46 -8.87 -14.52 -10.28
CA THR A 46 -9.00 -15.90 -9.81
C THR A 46 -7.71 -16.36 -9.13
N GLN A 47 -6.55 -16.08 -9.72
CA GLN A 47 -5.24 -16.40 -9.15
C GLN A 47 -4.96 -15.63 -7.85
N ILE A 48 -5.38 -14.37 -7.76
CA ILE A 48 -5.30 -13.58 -6.52
C ILE A 48 -6.15 -14.24 -5.43
N ARG A 49 -7.41 -14.59 -5.75
CA ARG A 49 -8.29 -15.27 -4.79
C ARG A 49 -7.71 -16.61 -4.34
N ASP A 50 -7.19 -17.40 -5.28
CA ASP A 50 -6.72 -18.75 -4.99
C ASP A 50 -5.37 -18.72 -4.24
N SER A 51 -4.48 -17.75 -4.52
CA SER A 51 -3.25 -17.52 -3.74
C SER A 51 -3.53 -17.06 -2.31
N ILE A 52 -4.56 -16.23 -2.07
CA ILE A 52 -5.01 -15.90 -0.71
C ILE A 52 -5.50 -17.15 0.03
N LYS A 53 -6.26 -18.02 -0.66
CA LYS A 53 -6.77 -19.27 -0.07
C LYS A 53 -5.66 -20.28 0.22
N SER A 54 -4.73 -20.44 -0.71
CA SER A 54 -3.61 -21.38 -0.60
C SER A 54 -2.44 -20.84 0.23
N ARG A 55 -2.51 -19.57 0.67
CA ARG A 55 -1.44 -18.87 1.41
C ARG A 55 -0.12 -18.83 0.65
N ASP A 56 -0.19 -18.57 -0.66
CA ASP A 56 0.97 -18.49 -1.54
C ASP A 56 1.34 -17.02 -1.85
N PRO A 57 2.23 -16.39 -1.06
CA PRO A 57 2.64 -15.01 -1.29
C PRO A 57 3.38 -14.82 -2.61
N LYS A 58 4.05 -15.85 -3.13
CA LYS A 58 4.79 -15.75 -4.40
C LYS A 58 3.82 -15.59 -5.56
N THR A 59 2.79 -16.43 -5.63
CA THR A 59 1.75 -16.31 -6.66
C THR A 59 0.95 -15.02 -6.47
N PHE A 60 0.63 -14.63 -5.24
CA PHE A 60 -0.08 -13.38 -4.97
C PHE A 60 0.70 -12.16 -5.52
N ASN A 61 1.99 -12.06 -5.22
CA ASN A 61 2.84 -10.93 -5.64
C ASN A 61 3.09 -10.88 -7.16
N GLN A 62 2.89 -11.99 -7.88
CA GLN A 62 2.87 -11.98 -9.35
C GLN A 62 1.65 -11.24 -9.92
N PHE A 63 0.51 -11.28 -9.23
CA PHE A 63 -0.75 -10.67 -9.70
C PHE A 63 -1.13 -9.38 -8.95
N VAL A 64 -0.43 -9.03 -7.88
CA VAL A 64 -0.66 -7.80 -7.11
C VAL A 64 0.67 -7.10 -6.83
N ASP A 65 0.75 -5.83 -7.21
CA ASP A 65 1.80 -4.93 -6.74
C ASP A 65 1.38 -4.30 -5.40
N VAL A 66 1.65 -5.01 -4.30
CA VAL A 66 1.23 -4.57 -2.96
C VAL A 66 1.81 -3.20 -2.61
N ALA A 67 3.08 -2.97 -2.94
CA ALA A 67 3.75 -1.72 -2.63
C ALA A 67 3.09 -0.55 -3.38
N GLN A 68 2.83 -0.71 -4.68
CA GLN A 68 2.17 0.33 -5.47
C GLN A 68 0.72 0.55 -5.03
N VAL A 69 -0.05 -0.52 -4.76
CA VAL A 69 -1.43 -0.42 -4.27
C VAL A 69 -1.50 0.35 -2.96
N VAL A 70 -0.64 0.01 -1.99
CA VAL A 70 -0.58 0.70 -0.69
C VAL A 70 -0.13 2.14 -0.85
N THR A 71 0.92 2.40 -1.64
CA THR A 71 1.43 3.75 -1.89
C THR A 71 0.35 4.65 -2.51
N CYS A 72 -0.36 4.17 -3.53
CA CYS A 72 -1.45 4.93 -4.15
C CYS A 72 -2.63 5.13 -3.17
N PHE A 73 -2.93 4.14 -2.34
CA PHE A 73 -3.96 4.26 -1.32
C PHE A 73 -3.62 5.36 -0.31
N THR A 74 -2.42 5.34 0.27
CA THR A 74 -2.02 6.36 1.25
C THR A 74 -1.84 7.72 0.60
N ASP A 75 -1.40 7.79 -0.66
CA ASP A 75 -1.33 9.03 -1.41
C ASP A 75 -2.71 9.66 -1.60
N GLU A 76 -3.72 8.88 -1.99
CA GLU A 76 -5.08 9.41 -2.22
C GLU A 76 -5.83 9.73 -0.94
N VAL A 77 -5.74 8.87 0.08
CA VAL A 77 -6.57 8.96 1.30
C VAL A 77 -5.92 9.84 2.36
N ILE A 78 -4.59 9.90 2.42
CA ILE A 78 -3.85 10.58 3.49
C ILE A 78 -3.06 11.77 2.94
N PHE A 79 -2.25 11.58 1.90
CA PHE A 79 -1.30 12.62 1.49
C PHE A 79 -1.95 13.75 0.69
N SER A 80 -2.75 13.42 -0.33
CA SER A 80 -3.44 14.40 -1.17
C SER A 80 -4.36 15.33 -0.37
N PRO A 81 -5.14 14.85 0.61
CA PRO A 81 -5.93 15.75 1.44
C PRO A 81 -5.07 16.63 2.35
N ALA A 82 -3.94 16.12 2.85
CA ALA A 82 -3.01 16.90 3.66
C ALA A 82 -2.41 18.08 2.86
N GLU A 83 -2.05 17.87 1.60
CA GLU A 83 -1.57 18.93 0.70
C GLU A 83 -2.63 20.01 0.44
N ARG A 84 -3.90 19.61 0.37
CA ARG A 84 -5.04 20.49 0.11
C ARG A 84 -5.54 21.27 1.34
N THR A 85 -4.91 21.09 2.51
CA THR A 85 -5.26 21.84 3.72
C THR A 85 -5.19 23.35 3.49
N ARG A 86 -6.33 24.02 3.70
CA ARG A 86 -6.49 25.47 3.50
C ARG A 86 -5.87 26.27 4.65
N ASN A 87 -5.62 27.56 4.41
CA ASN A 87 -5.15 28.53 5.42
C ASN A 87 -3.79 28.23 6.07
N LEU A 88 -2.96 27.39 5.46
CA LEU A 88 -1.58 27.16 5.90
C LEU A 88 -0.61 28.10 5.20
N THR A 89 0.34 28.65 5.96
CA THR A 89 1.49 29.35 5.38
C THR A 89 2.39 28.38 4.59
N ARG A 90 3.20 28.89 3.65
CA ARG A 90 4.16 28.05 2.88
C ARG A 90 5.09 27.25 3.80
N PHE A 91 5.53 27.87 4.90
CA PHE A 91 6.38 27.23 5.89
C PHE A 91 5.64 26.10 6.64
N GLN A 92 4.45 26.38 7.17
CA GLN A 92 3.61 25.38 7.83
C GLN A 92 3.30 24.20 6.91
N ARG A 93 2.97 24.46 5.63
CA ARG A 93 2.75 23.40 4.64
C ARG A 93 4.01 22.55 4.44
N ALA A 94 5.19 23.15 4.33
CA ALA A 94 6.44 22.41 4.17
C ALA A 94 6.76 21.54 5.40
N VAL A 95 6.56 22.06 6.61
CA VAL A 95 6.77 21.34 7.88
C VAL A 95 5.74 20.21 8.02
N GLY A 96 4.45 20.51 7.80
CA GLY A 96 3.35 19.55 7.92
C GLY A 96 3.47 18.40 6.94
N LEU A 97 3.73 18.70 5.66
CA LEU A 97 3.99 17.65 4.65
C LEU A 97 5.26 16.87 4.95
N GLY A 98 6.29 17.52 5.52
CA GLY A 98 7.49 16.84 5.98
C GLY A 98 7.20 15.82 7.08
N ALA A 99 6.40 16.18 8.09
CA ALA A 99 5.96 15.27 9.15
C ALA A 99 5.09 14.13 8.60
N PHE A 100 4.14 14.45 7.70
CA PHE A 100 3.30 13.46 7.06
C PHE A 100 4.08 12.45 6.21
N ARG A 101 5.15 12.87 5.52
CA ARG A 101 6.00 11.94 4.75
C ARG A 101 6.69 10.91 5.64
N ILE A 102 7.10 11.28 6.85
CA ILE A 102 7.68 10.34 7.82
C ILE A 102 6.62 9.31 8.23
N ALA A 103 5.43 9.79 8.63
CA ALA A 103 4.32 8.93 8.99
C ALA A 103 3.91 8.00 7.83
N LYS A 104 3.87 8.53 6.60
CA LYS A 104 3.52 7.78 5.39
C LYS A 104 4.43 6.58 5.19
N VAL A 105 5.76 6.74 5.29
CA VAL A 105 6.70 5.62 5.10
C VAL A 105 6.44 4.52 6.13
N SER A 106 6.19 4.90 7.39
CA SER A 106 5.86 3.94 8.45
C SER A 106 4.54 3.23 8.18
N ILE A 107 3.49 3.96 7.80
CA ILE A 107 2.17 3.41 7.47
C ILE A 107 2.25 2.49 6.25
N ASP A 108 2.94 2.90 5.18
CA ASP A 108 3.11 2.11 3.97
C ASP A 108 3.82 0.78 4.29
N ASN A 109 4.94 0.83 5.00
CA ASN A 109 5.69 -0.36 5.40
C ASN A 109 4.83 -1.27 6.30
N ALA A 110 4.11 -0.71 7.27
CA ALA A 110 3.21 -1.46 8.13
C ALA A 110 2.09 -2.14 7.32
N LEU A 111 1.43 -1.42 6.40
CA LEU A 111 0.37 -1.97 5.57
C LEU A 111 0.89 -3.07 4.62
N ILE A 112 2.02 -2.84 3.96
CA ILE A 112 2.67 -3.83 3.08
C ILE A 112 3.00 -5.08 3.90
N PHE A 113 3.69 -4.93 5.04
CA PHE A 113 4.04 -6.03 5.92
C PHE A 113 2.80 -6.80 6.38
N GLN A 114 1.73 -6.10 6.77
CA GLN A 114 0.50 -6.75 7.22
C GLN A 114 -0.23 -7.51 6.12
N ILE A 115 -0.21 -7.00 4.87
CA ILE A 115 -0.76 -7.72 3.72
C ILE A 115 0.06 -8.99 3.46
N GLN A 116 1.39 -8.89 3.40
CA GLN A 116 2.29 -10.03 3.18
C GLN A 116 2.17 -11.08 4.28
N LYS A 117 2.12 -10.64 5.54
CA LYS A 117 1.90 -11.48 6.72
C LYS A 117 0.53 -12.15 6.65
N TRP A 118 -0.52 -11.43 6.27
CA TRP A 118 -1.85 -12.01 6.12
C TRP A 118 -1.90 -13.08 5.03
N ILE A 119 -1.16 -12.95 3.93
CA ILE A 119 -1.14 -13.96 2.88
C ILE A 119 -0.28 -15.16 3.29
N SER A 120 0.86 -14.92 3.94
CA SER A 120 1.83 -15.96 4.29
C SER A 120 1.45 -16.78 5.52
N GLU A 121 0.79 -16.18 6.51
CA GLU A 121 0.50 -16.86 7.76
C GLU A 121 -0.54 -17.97 7.58
N LYS A 122 -0.12 -19.19 7.93
CA LYS A 122 -1.04 -20.22 8.44
C LYS A 122 -1.71 -19.65 9.69
N PRO A 123 -2.98 -19.97 9.99
CA PRO A 123 -3.62 -19.54 11.24
C PRO A 123 -2.74 -19.96 12.41
N VAL A 124 -2.05 -18.99 13.00
CA VAL A 124 -1.15 -19.21 14.14
C VAL A 124 -2.05 -19.51 15.33
N ASP A 125 -1.81 -20.64 15.98
CA ASP A 125 -2.45 -20.96 17.26
C ASP A 125 -2.09 -19.83 18.24
N PRO A 126 -3.05 -19.18 18.91
CA PRO A 126 -2.79 -17.98 19.71
C PRO A 126 -1.79 -18.16 20.86
N SER A 127 -1.35 -19.39 21.13
CA SER A 127 -0.36 -19.73 22.15
C SER A 127 1.11 -19.58 21.74
N SER A 128 1.44 -19.25 20.47
CA SER A 128 2.83 -19.22 19.98
C SER A 128 3.33 -17.86 19.47
N ILE A 129 2.66 -16.76 19.83
CA ILE A 129 3.11 -15.42 19.44
C ILE A 129 4.10 -14.88 20.48
N GLU A 130 5.38 -15.17 20.29
CA GLU A 130 6.46 -14.35 20.87
C GLU A 130 6.68 -13.13 19.96
N LEU A 131 6.51 -11.93 20.52
CA LEU A 131 6.70 -10.66 19.82
C LEU A 131 8.20 -10.35 19.72
N GLU A 132 8.82 -10.67 18.59
CA GLU A 132 10.08 -10.03 18.20
C GLU A 132 9.79 -8.61 17.70
N SER A 133 10.09 -7.61 18.54
CA SER A 133 10.10 -6.21 18.15
C SER A 133 11.42 -5.89 17.44
N GLU A 134 11.40 -5.79 16.11
CA GLU A 134 12.48 -5.14 15.36
C GLU A 134 12.46 -3.64 15.72
N GLN A 135 13.38 -3.23 16.59
CA GLN A 135 13.65 -1.82 16.80
C GLN A 135 14.22 -1.23 15.50
N PRO A 136 13.69 -0.10 15.00
CA PRO A 136 14.33 0.61 13.91
C PRO A 136 15.74 1.01 14.37
N GLY A 137 16.75 0.50 13.66
CA GLY A 137 18.15 0.78 13.95
C GLY A 137 18.37 2.26 14.19
N SER A 138 18.97 2.60 15.33
CA SER A 138 19.32 3.97 15.67
C SER A 138 20.13 4.56 14.52
N PRO A 139 19.84 5.79 14.06
CA PRO A 139 20.65 6.41 13.03
C PRO A 139 22.09 6.46 13.53
N ASP A 140 22.99 5.82 12.77
CA ASP A 140 24.43 5.80 13.03
C ASP A 140 24.89 7.20 13.44
N GLN A 141 25.41 7.32 14.66
CA GLN A 141 26.07 8.53 15.12
C GLN A 141 27.39 8.62 14.35
N ALA A 142 27.34 9.18 13.15
CA ALA A 142 28.55 9.49 12.40
C ALA A 142 29.39 10.46 13.23
N GLU A 143 30.60 10.03 13.61
CA GLU A 143 31.59 10.87 14.28
C GLU A 143 31.80 12.14 13.44
N VAL A 144 31.48 13.30 14.03
CA VAL A 144 31.64 14.59 13.36
C VAL A 144 33.14 14.86 13.23
N PRO A 145 33.67 15.03 12.00
CA PRO A 145 35.09 15.30 11.82
C PRO A 145 35.48 16.62 12.50
N GLU A 146 36.54 16.60 13.30
CA GLU A 146 36.98 17.67 14.21
C GLU A 146 37.29 19.03 13.52
N ASN A 147 37.41 19.04 12.19
CA ASN A 147 37.70 20.25 11.39
C ASN A 147 36.56 20.62 10.41
N ALA A 148 35.32 20.21 10.70
CA ALA A 148 34.18 20.55 9.84
C ALA A 148 33.94 22.08 9.80
N PRO A 149 33.73 22.70 8.63
CA PRO A 149 33.46 24.13 8.54
C PRO A 149 32.18 24.49 9.31
N ILE A 150 32.14 25.65 9.98
CA ILE A 150 30.99 26.12 10.80
C ILE A 150 29.66 26.01 10.04
N SER A 151 29.67 26.21 8.72
CA SER A 151 28.49 26.08 7.87
C SER A 151 27.90 24.66 7.82
N SER A 152 28.73 23.62 7.96
CA SER A 152 28.28 22.23 8.04
C SER A 152 27.63 21.92 9.40
N ILE A 153 28.26 22.33 10.51
CA ILE A 153 27.70 22.23 11.86
C ILE A 153 26.33 22.92 11.94
N LEU A 154 26.22 24.13 11.36
CA LEU A 154 24.95 24.86 11.31
C LEU A 154 23.88 24.15 10.47
N ARG A 155 24.26 23.54 9.34
CA ARG A 155 23.33 22.76 8.51
C ARG A 155 22.85 21.51 9.24
N ASP A 156 23.73 20.83 9.97
CA ASP A 156 23.39 19.62 10.73
C ASP A 156 22.48 19.95 11.91
N GLU A 157 22.78 21.02 12.65
CA GLU A 157 21.92 21.48 13.75
C GLU A 157 20.55 21.96 13.23
N LEU A 158 20.52 22.63 12.06
CA LEU A 158 19.26 23.04 11.42
C LEU A 158 18.47 21.84 10.87
N LYS A 159 19.15 20.81 10.37
CA LYS A 159 18.54 19.53 9.98
C LYS A 159 17.94 18.84 11.19
N LEU A 160 18.66 18.79 12.30
CA LEU A 160 18.20 18.21 13.56
C LEU A 160 16.98 18.96 14.11
N GLU A 161 16.99 20.30 14.07
CA GLU A 161 15.85 21.11 14.51
C GLU A 161 14.63 20.92 13.60
N LYS A 162 14.85 20.79 12.28
CA LYS A 162 13.80 20.43 11.34
C LYS A 162 13.19 19.06 11.68
N GLU A 163 14.00 18.06 12.02
CA GLU A 163 13.48 16.74 12.44
C GLU A 163 12.72 16.83 13.77
N ARG A 164 13.22 17.59 14.77
CA ARG A 164 12.50 17.85 16.02
C ARG A 164 11.14 18.50 15.79
N LEU A 165 11.06 19.46 14.87
CA LEU A 165 9.80 20.12 14.56
C LEU A 165 8.81 19.16 13.88
N LYS A 166 9.28 18.30 12.97
CA LYS A 166 8.44 17.27 12.37
C LYS A 166 7.95 16.27 13.42
N GLU A 167 8.83 15.81 14.32
CA GLU A 167 8.48 14.88 15.39
C GLU A 167 7.45 15.47 16.36
N ARG A 168 7.65 16.72 16.79
CA ARG A 168 6.68 17.45 17.62
C ARG A 168 5.34 17.61 16.92
N THR A 169 5.37 17.93 15.63
CA THR A 169 4.17 18.08 14.79
C THR A 169 3.44 16.74 14.65
N TYR A 170 4.17 15.65 14.40
CA TYR A 170 3.65 14.30 14.32
C TYR A 170 3.01 13.85 15.64
N ARG A 171 3.68 14.09 16.78
CA ARG A 171 3.12 13.78 18.10
C ARG A 171 1.78 14.49 18.34
N LYS A 172 1.68 15.78 18.01
CA LYS A 172 0.42 16.53 18.09
C LYS A 172 -0.68 15.98 17.17
N MET A 173 -0.31 15.43 16.02
CA MET A 173 -1.25 14.75 15.13
C MET A 173 -1.76 13.47 15.79
N VAL A 174 -0.87 12.64 16.33
CA VAL A 174 -1.26 11.40 17.04
C VAL A 174 -2.15 11.72 18.24
N GLU A 175 -1.80 12.74 19.05
CA GLU A 175 -2.63 13.21 20.17
C GLU A 175 -4.03 13.65 19.72
N TYR A 176 -4.13 14.43 18.65
CA TYR A 176 -5.42 14.84 18.09
C TYR A 176 -6.24 13.66 17.57
N ALA A 177 -5.60 12.78 16.81
CA ALA A 177 -6.23 11.56 16.31
C ALA A 177 -6.77 10.73 17.49
N ALA A 178 -6.04 10.63 18.61
CA ALA A 178 -6.48 9.93 19.81
C ALA A 178 -7.76 10.50 20.43
N THR A 179 -8.08 11.78 20.22
CA THR A 179 -9.34 12.40 20.66
C THR A 179 -10.55 12.05 19.80
N GLN A 180 -10.37 11.39 18.65
CA GLN A 180 -11.42 11.10 17.67
C GLN A 180 -11.49 9.60 17.31
N PRO A 181 -11.80 8.71 18.29
CA PRO A 181 -11.66 7.26 18.14
C PRO A 181 -12.50 6.66 17.00
N ASP A 182 -13.62 7.29 16.65
CA ASP A 182 -14.54 6.78 15.65
C ASP A 182 -14.06 7.02 14.21
N THR A 183 -13.13 7.95 14.00
CA THR A 183 -12.66 8.36 12.67
C THR A 183 -11.75 7.33 12.01
N LEU A 184 -11.78 7.27 10.67
CA LEU A 184 -10.87 6.43 9.90
C LEU A 184 -9.40 6.79 10.20
N VAL A 185 -9.10 8.08 10.28
CA VAL A 185 -7.74 8.58 10.57
C VAL A 185 -7.23 8.08 11.92
N HIS A 186 -8.02 8.16 13.00
CA HIS A 186 -7.62 7.59 14.29
C HIS A 186 -7.27 6.11 14.19
N ARG A 187 -8.16 5.32 13.58
CA ARG A 187 -7.99 3.87 13.47
C ARG A 187 -6.74 3.50 12.66
N ILE A 188 -6.31 4.33 11.71
CA ILE A 188 -5.10 4.11 10.93
C ILE A 188 -3.85 4.60 11.69
N PHE A 189 -3.89 5.80 12.28
CA PHE A 189 -2.72 6.45 12.87
C PHE A 189 -2.39 6.03 14.30
N VAL A 190 -3.41 5.68 15.09
CA VAL A 190 -3.28 5.38 16.53
C VAL A 190 -3.43 3.88 16.79
N ALA A 191 -3.40 3.05 15.74
CA ALA A 191 -3.42 1.61 15.94
C ALA A 191 -2.19 1.18 16.78
N PRO A 192 -2.37 0.35 17.82
CA PRO A 192 -1.26 -0.09 18.64
C PRO A 192 -0.23 -0.84 17.78
N GLU A 193 1.03 -0.83 18.21
CA GLU A 193 2.09 -1.60 17.56
C GLU A 193 1.67 -3.07 17.47
N GLY A 194 1.79 -3.66 16.27
CA GLY A 194 1.27 -5.00 15.97
C GLY A 194 -0.25 -5.12 15.81
N GLY A 195 -1.04 -4.17 16.28
CA GLY A 195 -2.51 -4.15 16.21
C GLY A 195 -3.11 -3.66 14.89
N HIS A 196 -2.31 -3.02 14.04
CA HIS A 196 -2.74 -2.45 12.74
C HIS A 196 -3.50 -3.47 11.89
N ARG A 197 -3.09 -4.74 11.89
CA ARG A 197 -3.81 -5.83 11.19
C ARG A 197 -5.27 -5.96 11.59
N ASN A 198 -5.49 -6.01 12.91
CA ASN A 198 -6.83 -6.22 13.47
C ASN A 198 -7.68 -4.97 13.24
N THR A 199 -7.07 -3.79 13.33
CA THR A 199 -7.75 -2.52 13.06
C THR A 199 -8.15 -2.40 11.60
N VAL A 200 -7.24 -2.66 10.65
CA VAL A 200 -7.56 -2.68 9.21
C VAL A 200 -8.64 -3.72 8.93
N ARG A 201 -8.53 -4.94 9.46
CA ARG A 201 -9.57 -5.96 9.28
C ARG A 201 -10.93 -5.53 9.85
N LYS A 202 -10.93 -4.83 10.97
CA LYS A 202 -12.12 -4.27 11.60
C LYS A 202 -12.71 -3.17 10.71
N ILE A 203 -11.91 -2.22 10.23
CA ILE A 203 -12.30 -1.19 9.26
C ILE A 203 -13.00 -1.83 8.04
N PHE A 204 -12.38 -2.81 7.39
CA PHE A 204 -12.96 -3.46 6.21
C PHE A 204 -14.27 -4.19 6.55
N ARG A 205 -14.38 -4.78 7.75
CA ARG A 205 -15.62 -5.42 8.21
C ARG A 205 -16.72 -4.39 8.46
N ASP A 206 -16.38 -3.29 9.13
CA ASP A 206 -17.31 -2.23 9.51
C ASP A 206 -17.90 -1.57 8.26
N TYR A 207 -17.10 -1.29 7.22
CA TYR A 207 -17.59 -0.80 5.93
C TYR A 207 -18.19 -1.88 5.03
N GLY A 208 -18.25 -3.13 5.48
CA GLY A 208 -18.88 -4.20 4.73
C GLY A 208 -18.08 -4.69 3.51
N PHE A 209 -16.77 -4.45 3.45
CA PHE A 209 -15.87 -4.99 2.42
C PHE A 209 -15.60 -6.49 2.65
N GLN A 210 -16.66 -7.27 2.57
CA GLN A 210 -16.68 -8.71 2.79
C GLN A 210 -17.36 -9.43 1.63
N LYS A 211 -16.98 -10.69 1.39
CA LYS A 211 -17.56 -11.50 0.30
C LYS A 211 -19.10 -11.56 0.34
N LYS A 212 -19.70 -11.67 1.53
CA LYS A 212 -21.17 -11.72 1.70
C LYS A 212 -21.90 -10.43 1.27
N ASN A 213 -21.17 -9.32 1.23
CA ASN A 213 -21.70 -8.00 0.88
C ASN A 213 -21.33 -7.60 -0.55
N LEU A 214 -20.48 -8.37 -1.25
CA LEU A 214 -20.16 -8.13 -2.65
C LEU A 214 -21.39 -8.44 -3.50
N LYS A 215 -21.93 -7.43 -4.18
CA LYS A 215 -23.14 -7.56 -5.02
C LYS A 215 -22.81 -7.69 -6.50
N LYS A 216 -21.78 -6.98 -6.96
CA LYS A 216 -21.45 -6.88 -8.39
C LYS A 216 -19.94 -6.73 -8.59
N VAL A 217 -19.46 -7.27 -9.70
CA VAL A 217 -18.10 -7.09 -10.21
C VAL A 217 -18.22 -6.61 -11.65
N ASP A 218 -17.70 -5.41 -11.92
CA ASP A 218 -17.64 -4.82 -13.25
C ASP A 218 -16.20 -4.78 -13.74
N LEU A 219 -15.99 -5.21 -14.99
CA LEU A 219 -14.68 -5.17 -15.65
C LEU A 219 -14.80 -4.28 -16.88
N ASN A 220 -14.08 -3.17 -16.88
CA ASN A 220 -14.08 -2.22 -18.00
C ASN A 220 -12.67 -2.09 -18.59
N MET A 221 -12.52 -2.42 -19.88
CA MET A 221 -11.26 -2.30 -20.58
C MET A 221 -11.06 -0.88 -21.08
N VAL A 222 -9.93 -0.25 -20.72
CA VAL A 222 -9.53 1.09 -21.15
C VAL A 222 -8.11 1.00 -21.72
N GLY A 223 -8.00 0.75 -23.02
CA GLY A 223 -6.72 0.48 -23.68
C GLY A 223 -6.08 -0.81 -23.16
N GLU A 224 -4.85 -0.72 -22.67
CA GLU A 224 -4.13 -1.85 -22.05
C GLU A 224 -4.46 -2.07 -20.57
N LYS A 225 -5.34 -1.24 -20.02
CA LYS A 225 -5.76 -1.28 -18.62
C LYS A 225 -7.12 -1.94 -18.48
N CYS A 226 -7.33 -2.63 -17.37
CA CYS A 226 -8.66 -3.09 -16.96
C CYS A 226 -9.02 -2.43 -15.62
N LEU A 227 -10.15 -1.73 -15.58
CA LEU A 227 -10.73 -1.19 -14.36
C LEU A 227 -11.69 -2.24 -13.78
N CYS A 228 -11.33 -2.80 -12.64
CA CYS A 228 -12.14 -3.77 -11.91
C CYS A 228 -12.86 -3.07 -10.76
N THR A 229 -14.17 -2.86 -10.89
CA THR A 229 -15.00 -2.22 -9.86
C THR A 229 -15.79 -3.28 -9.11
N LEU A 230 -15.53 -3.38 -7.80
CA LEU A 230 -16.27 -4.24 -6.87
C LEU A 230 -17.33 -3.39 -6.15
N HIS A 231 -18.60 -3.76 -6.23
CA HIS A 231 -19.67 -3.05 -5.53
C HIS A 231 -20.06 -3.79 -4.25
N PHE A 232 -19.83 -3.16 -3.10
CA PHE A 232 -20.15 -3.70 -1.79
C PHE A 232 -21.35 -2.99 -1.17
N ASP A 233 -22.18 -3.76 -0.49
CA ASP A 233 -23.24 -3.25 0.37
C ASP A 233 -22.64 -2.78 1.71
N CYS A 234 -22.60 -1.46 1.92
CA CYS A 234 -21.99 -0.85 3.09
C CYS A 234 -23.03 -0.69 4.22
N PRO A 235 -22.87 -1.37 5.37
CA PRO A 235 -23.83 -1.29 6.46
C PRO A 235 -23.81 0.08 7.17
N VAL A 236 -22.73 0.85 7.06
CA VAL A 236 -22.61 2.19 7.67
C VAL A 236 -23.44 3.21 6.90
N SER A 237 -23.30 3.27 5.57
CA SER A 237 -24.01 4.24 4.75
C SER A 237 -25.35 3.74 4.21
N GLY A 238 -25.61 2.43 4.25
CA GLY A 238 -26.77 1.79 3.62
C GLY A 238 -26.75 1.88 2.09
N ARG A 239 -25.59 2.13 1.48
CA ARG A 239 -25.41 2.35 0.04
C ARG A 239 -24.48 1.31 -0.57
N LEU A 240 -24.58 1.15 -1.89
CA LEU A 240 -23.57 0.42 -2.66
C LEU A 240 -22.32 1.27 -2.81
N VAL A 241 -21.22 0.81 -2.25
CA VAL A 241 -19.90 1.44 -2.30
C VAL A 241 -19.04 0.77 -3.37
N PRO A 242 -18.61 1.50 -4.40
CA PRO A 242 -17.70 0.98 -5.41
C PRO A 242 -16.25 1.01 -4.91
N VAL A 243 -15.50 -0.08 -5.10
CA VAL A 243 -14.06 -0.18 -4.86
C VAL A 243 -13.40 -0.54 -6.18
N THR A 244 -12.63 0.39 -6.76
CA THR A 244 -12.08 0.22 -8.11
C THR A 244 -10.58 -0.07 -8.08
N PHE A 245 -10.17 -1.17 -8.69
CA PHE A 245 -8.78 -1.54 -8.88
C PHE A 245 -8.35 -1.31 -10.34
N GLU A 246 -7.16 -0.73 -10.53
CA GLU A 246 -6.48 -0.72 -11.82
C GLU A 246 -5.71 -2.03 -11.97
N LEU A 247 -5.97 -2.75 -13.07
CA LEU A 247 -5.17 -3.88 -13.51
C LEU A 247 -4.41 -3.45 -14.76
N LEU A 248 -3.08 -3.52 -14.72
CA LEU A 248 -2.22 -3.28 -15.88
C LEU A 248 -1.75 -4.60 -16.47
N ARG A 249 -1.70 -4.65 -17.80
CA ARG A 249 -1.11 -5.77 -18.51
C ARG A 249 0.42 -5.70 -18.41
N ASP A 250 1.01 -6.67 -17.72
CA ASP A 250 2.45 -6.85 -17.63
C ASP A 250 2.95 -7.53 -18.91
N ASN A 251 3.74 -6.81 -19.69
CA ASN A 251 4.33 -7.26 -20.95
C ASN A 251 5.77 -7.78 -20.79
N THR A 252 6.28 -7.90 -19.55
CA THR A 252 7.65 -8.41 -19.31
C THR A 252 7.78 -9.92 -19.52
N SER A 253 6.67 -10.66 -19.42
CA SER A 253 6.62 -12.10 -19.64
C SER A 253 6.04 -12.42 -21.03
N PRO A 254 6.50 -13.49 -21.71
CA PRO A 254 5.88 -13.97 -22.97
C PRO A 254 4.39 -14.30 -22.82
N LEU A 255 3.94 -14.58 -21.59
CA LEU A 255 2.53 -14.66 -21.25
C LEU A 255 2.14 -13.36 -20.55
N SER A 256 1.67 -12.38 -21.31
CA SER A 256 1.22 -11.11 -20.74
C SER A 256 0.10 -11.37 -19.73
N ARG A 257 0.27 -10.91 -18.49
CA ARG A 257 -0.69 -11.14 -17.38
C ARG A 257 -1.20 -9.80 -16.86
N PHE A 258 -2.43 -9.76 -16.40
CA PHE A 258 -2.93 -8.59 -15.67
C PHE A 258 -2.42 -8.61 -14.23
N ARG A 259 -1.93 -7.47 -13.75
CA ARG A 259 -1.46 -7.25 -12.38
C ARG A 259 -2.22 -6.08 -11.77
N VAL A 260 -2.75 -6.25 -10.57
CA VAL A 260 -3.37 -5.15 -9.80
C VAL A 260 -2.26 -4.21 -9.35
N THR A 261 -2.30 -2.97 -9.81
CA THR A 261 -1.23 -1.99 -9.55
C THR A 261 -1.68 -0.86 -8.63
N ARG A 262 -2.95 -0.50 -8.64
CA ARG A 262 -3.45 0.65 -7.91
C ARG A 262 -4.90 0.45 -7.47
N LEU A 263 -5.24 0.99 -6.30
CA LEU A 263 -6.62 1.32 -5.95
C LEU A 263 -6.94 2.73 -6.45
N ILE A 264 -7.98 2.87 -7.27
CA ILE A 264 -8.39 4.13 -7.89
C ILE A 264 -9.52 4.74 -7.07
N ARG A 265 -9.42 6.05 -6.79
CA ARG A 265 -10.49 6.85 -6.15
C ARG A 265 -10.88 6.26 -4.79
N ALA A 266 -9.86 5.96 -4.00
CA ALA A 266 -10.02 5.47 -2.64
C ALA A 266 -10.77 6.48 -1.77
N ASN A 267 -10.54 7.78 -1.98
CA ASN A 267 -11.27 8.86 -1.33
C ASN A 267 -12.78 8.86 -1.68
N GLU A 268 -13.15 8.69 -2.95
CA GLU A 268 -14.56 8.58 -3.38
C GLU A 268 -15.21 7.33 -2.78
N THR A 269 -14.46 6.23 -2.65
CA THR A 269 -14.91 5.00 -2.00
C THR A 269 -15.29 5.25 -0.55
N PHE A 270 -14.42 5.90 0.23
CA PHE A 270 -14.70 6.23 1.63
C PHE A 270 -15.81 7.27 1.78
N ALA A 271 -15.85 8.29 0.92
CA ALA A 271 -16.95 9.24 0.89
C ALA A 271 -18.31 8.56 0.64
N ALA A 272 -18.38 7.60 -0.29
CA ALA A 272 -19.57 6.80 -0.53
C ALA A 272 -19.93 5.90 0.67
N ALA A 273 -18.93 5.49 1.44
CA ALA A 273 -19.09 4.73 2.68
C ALA A 273 -19.51 5.59 3.88
N GLY A 274 -19.61 6.92 3.72
CA GLY A 274 -20.02 7.86 4.77
C GLY A 274 -18.86 8.52 5.53
N GLU A 275 -17.62 8.34 5.07
CA GLU A 275 -16.43 8.91 5.69
C GLU A 275 -15.91 10.13 4.93
N ASP A 276 -15.73 11.24 5.64
CA ASP A 276 -15.00 12.41 5.11
C ASP A 276 -13.52 12.34 5.50
N ALA A 277 -12.79 11.45 4.83
CA ALA A 277 -11.35 11.29 5.04
C ALA A 277 -10.59 12.60 4.77
N ASP A 278 -11.05 13.41 3.79
CA ASP A 278 -10.41 14.67 3.45
C ASP A 278 -10.48 15.65 4.63
N GLN A 279 -11.65 15.82 5.24
CA GLN A 279 -11.83 16.70 6.40
C GLN A 279 -11.08 16.18 7.63
N GLN A 280 -11.10 14.86 7.88
CA GLN A 280 -10.38 14.25 9.01
C GLN A 280 -8.87 14.52 8.92
N VAL A 281 -8.28 14.31 7.74
CA VAL A 281 -6.84 14.56 7.51
C VAL A 281 -6.51 16.05 7.57
N GLN A 282 -7.33 16.92 6.98
CA GLN A 282 -7.09 18.37 7.04
C GLN A 282 -7.16 18.88 8.48
N GLY A 283 -8.09 18.38 9.29
CA GLY A 283 -8.18 18.68 10.72
C GLY A 283 -6.93 18.22 11.48
N LEU A 284 -6.45 17.01 11.18
CA LEU A 284 -5.21 16.46 11.72
C LEU A 284 -4.00 17.35 11.41
N VAL A 285 -3.87 17.80 10.15
CA VAL A 285 -2.79 18.70 9.72
C VAL A 285 -2.87 20.04 10.42
N ALA A 286 -4.05 20.66 10.43
CA ALA A 286 -4.27 21.96 11.03
C ALA A 286 -3.95 21.94 12.53
N HIS A 287 -4.37 20.90 13.25
CA HIS A 287 -4.06 20.72 14.66
C HIS A 287 -2.56 20.47 14.91
N GLY A 288 -1.94 19.58 14.12
CA GLY A 288 -0.51 19.28 14.24
C GLY A 288 0.37 20.53 14.10
N LEU A 289 -0.04 21.45 13.23
CA LEU A 289 0.66 22.70 12.96
C LEU A 289 0.24 23.87 13.86
N ALA A 290 -0.71 23.67 14.78
CA ALA A 290 -1.14 24.71 15.70
C ALA A 290 0.04 25.19 16.56
N GLY A 291 0.32 26.49 16.49
CA GLY A 291 1.44 27.15 17.17
C GLY A 291 2.78 27.08 16.41
N VAL A 292 2.87 26.38 15.27
CA VAL A 292 4.06 26.41 14.41
C VAL A 292 4.04 27.71 13.61
N THR A 293 4.87 28.67 14.02
CA THR A 293 5.02 29.98 13.36
C THR A 293 6.44 30.16 12.85
N PHE A 294 6.59 30.88 11.74
CA PHE A 294 7.91 31.19 11.18
C PHE A 294 8.77 32.01 12.15
N SER A 295 8.16 32.94 12.89
CA SER A 295 8.85 33.71 13.94
C SER A 295 9.35 32.82 15.09
N GLY A 296 8.57 31.80 15.49
CA GLY A 296 9.01 30.81 16.46
C GLY A 296 10.27 30.06 16.00
N VAL A 297 10.28 29.60 14.75
CA VAL A 297 11.43 28.88 14.17
C VAL A 297 12.62 29.79 13.96
N LEU A 298 12.43 31.05 13.57
CA LEU A 298 13.52 32.03 13.49
C LEU A 298 14.14 32.31 14.86
N LYS A 299 13.31 32.41 15.91
CA LYS A 299 13.78 32.61 17.29
C LYS A 299 14.62 31.41 17.76
N GLU A 300 14.16 30.20 17.46
CA GLU A 300 14.88 28.96 17.77
C GLU A 300 16.17 28.83 16.94
N THR A 301 16.14 29.18 15.66
CA THR A 301 17.31 29.21 14.76
C THR A 301 18.35 30.22 15.25
N LYS A 302 17.92 31.41 15.67
CA LYS A 302 18.81 32.42 16.27
C LYS A 302 19.44 31.88 17.55
N SER A 303 18.67 31.21 18.40
CA SER A 303 19.21 30.56 19.61
C SER A 303 20.21 29.46 19.30
N ILE A 304 19.98 28.67 18.24
CA ILE A 304 20.94 27.68 17.75
C ILE A 304 22.23 28.35 17.28
N PHE A 305 22.12 29.40 16.47
CA PHE A 305 23.28 30.15 15.98
C PHE A 305 24.14 30.66 17.14
N MET A 306 23.52 31.28 18.15
CA MET A 306 24.24 31.76 19.34
C MET A 306 24.94 30.60 20.09
N ARG A 307 24.27 29.45 20.27
CA ARG A 307 24.90 28.27 20.92
C ARG A 307 26.09 27.71 20.13
N VAL A 308 26.01 27.72 18.79
CA VAL A 308 27.10 27.26 17.93
C VAL A 308 28.27 28.23 17.98
N THR A 309 28.01 29.55 17.94
CA THR A 309 29.07 30.56 18.06
C THR A 309 29.74 30.52 19.42
N ASP A 310 28.99 30.32 20.50
CA ASP A 310 29.55 30.22 21.86
C ASP A 310 30.44 28.98 22.01
N ARG A 311 30.02 27.83 21.46
CA ARG A 311 30.86 26.61 21.43
C ARG A 311 32.13 26.80 20.61
N ALA A 312 32.03 27.46 19.45
CA ALA A 312 33.18 27.73 18.61
C ALA A 312 34.16 28.71 19.28
N ALA A 313 33.66 29.71 20.02
CA ALA A 313 34.49 30.62 20.80
C ALA A 313 35.22 29.88 21.92
N ASN A 314 34.52 29.06 22.72
CA ASN A 314 35.14 28.29 23.80
C ASN A 314 36.21 27.31 23.28
N ALA A 315 35.97 26.65 22.14
CA ALA A 315 36.94 25.73 21.54
C ALA A 315 38.21 26.44 21.00
N LEU A 316 38.14 27.75 20.74
CA LEU A 316 39.30 28.57 20.37
C LEU A 316 40.08 29.03 21.60
N GLU A 317 39.44 29.23 22.76
CA GLU A 317 40.11 29.60 24.01
C GLU A 317 40.90 28.42 24.61
N ASP A 318 40.49 27.19 24.37
CA ASP A 318 41.16 25.97 24.84
C ASP A 318 42.42 25.59 24.02
N ARG A 319 42.76 26.33 22.96
CA ARG A 319 43.92 26.09 22.07
C ARG A 319 45.04 27.10 22.29
#